data_AF-A0A0C9VEY5-F1
#
_entry.id   AF-A0A0C9VEY5-F1
#
_cell.length_a   1.000
_cell.length_b   1.000
_cell.length_c   1.000
_cell.angle_alpha   90.00
_cell.angle_beta   90.00
_cell.angle_gamma   90.00
#
_symmetry.space_group_name_H-M   'P 1'
#
loop_
_entity.id
_entity.type
_entity.pdbx_description
1 polymer ?
#
loop_
_entity_poly.entity_id
_entity_poly.type
_entity_poly.pdbx_seq_one_letter_code
_entity_poly.pdbx_strand_id
1 'polypeptide(L)'
;MFTKAVATLLALPFVAQLASAQTCTRTYTIQEGDICDSISAAQNVSTYQLAVVNINTIDAECNNLSPGASLCLGWQGEDCSTTYVVKKDDTCDDISGTWGVNNTILYMNNPQINEDCSNIYVGEVLCTSTTVQVPPAPAGSVPVTAIPPTATPANPDGNGGDDDLPWCDEDGNPPSATPAPSSPAGSGSPTAPAATPSPTNDDDDDCDDE
;
A
#
# COMPACT_ATOMS: atom_id res chain seq x y z
N MET A 1 29.82 -23.42 -69.44
CA MET A 1 29.29 -22.07 -69.16
C MET A 1 28.91 -22.06 -67.68
N PHE A 2 29.74 -21.49 -66.81
CA PHE A 2 29.53 -21.50 -65.36
C PHE A 2 29.01 -20.13 -64.92
N THR A 3 27.75 -20.07 -64.56
CA THR A 3 27.06 -18.86 -64.10
C THR A 3 27.51 -18.56 -62.67
N LYS A 4 28.10 -17.37 -62.45
CA LYS A 4 28.47 -16.87 -61.13
C LYS A 4 27.22 -16.38 -60.41
N ALA A 5 26.88 -16.99 -59.27
CA ALA A 5 25.88 -16.45 -58.36
C ALA A 5 26.53 -15.35 -57.52
N VAL A 6 26.01 -14.13 -57.61
CA VAL A 6 26.39 -13.01 -56.74
C VAL A 6 25.41 -13.01 -55.57
N ALA A 7 25.91 -13.36 -54.37
CA ALA A 7 25.14 -13.28 -53.14
C ALA A 7 25.26 -11.86 -52.57
N THR A 8 24.18 -11.10 -52.62
CA THR A 8 24.04 -9.80 -51.95
C THR A 8 23.81 -10.03 -50.46
N LEU A 9 24.83 -9.77 -49.63
CA LEU A 9 24.66 -9.67 -48.18
C LEU A 9 23.92 -8.38 -47.83
N LEU A 10 22.67 -8.51 -47.39
CA LEU A 10 21.95 -7.44 -46.68
C LEU A 10 22.55 -7.32 -45.28
N ALA A 11 23.38 -6.29 -45.05
CA ALA A 11 23.84 -5.92 -43.72
C ALA A 11 22.69 -5.24 -42.97
N LEU A 12 22.06 -5.96 -42.03
CA LEU A 12 21.08 -5.38 -41.11
C LEU A 12 21.82 -4.50 -40.09
N PRO A 13 21.37 -3.25 -39.85
CA PRO A 13 21.95 -2.42 -38.79
C PRO A 13 21.61 -3.04 -37.44
N PHE A 14 22.63 -3.54 -36.73
CA PHE A 14 22.52 -3.90 -35.32
C PHE A 14 22.45 -2.60 -34.53
N VAL A 15 21.24 -2.19 -34.15
CA VAL A 15 21.05 -1.05 -33.24
C VAL A 15 21.55 -1.51 -31.87
N ALA A 16 22.78 -1.13 -31.52
CA ALA A 16 23.32 -1.34 -30.20
C ALA A 16 22.55 -0.45 -29.22
N GLN A 17 21.63 -1.04 -28.47
CA GLN A 17 20.89 -0.35 -27.42
C GLN A 17 21.89 -0.02 -26.30
N LEU A 18 22.24 1.26 -26.16
CA LEU A 18 23.04 1.75 -25.04
C LEU A 18 22.19 1.63 -23.78
N ALA A 19 22.37 0.56 -23.02
CA ALA A 19 21.86 0.49 -21.65
C ALA A 19 22.62 1.52 -20.82
N SER A 20 21.99 2.65 -20.49
CA SER A 20 22.54 3.60 -19.53
C SER A 20 22.59 2.92 -18.17
N ALA A 21 23.77 2.85 -17.56
CA ALA A 21 23.91 2.41 -16.18
C ALA A 21 23.13 3.37 -15.28
N GLN A 22 22.17 2.84 -14.51
CA GLN A 22 21.40 3.63 -13.56
C GLN A 22 22.32 4.19 -12.49
N THR A 23 22.32 5.51 -12.33
CA THR A 23 23.21 6.19 -11.39
C THR A 23 22.52 6.36 -10.05
N CYS A 24 23.07 5.75 -9.00
CA CYS A 24 22.56 5.95 -7.65
C CYS A 24 22.84 7.39 -7.16
N THR A 25 21.81 8.09 -6.68
CA THR A 25 21.91 9.49 -6.22
C THR A 25 22.02 9.63 -4.71
N ARG A 26 21.42 8.70 -3.97
CA ARG A 26 21.38 8.67 -2.50
C ARG A 26 21.72 7.27 -2.02
N THR A 27 22.54 7.18 -0.99
CA THR A 27 22.97 5.90 -0.42
C THR A 27 22.71 5.86 1.09
N TYR A 28 22.56 4.64 1.59
CA TYR A 28 22.41 4.35 3.01
C TYR A 28 23.32 3.20 3.41
N THR A 29 23.91 3.28 4.60
CA THR A 29 24.70 2.18 5.17
C THR A 29 23.85 1.44 6.18
N ILE A 30 23.62 0.15 5.92
CA ILE A 30 22.80 -0.72 6.77
C ILE A 30 23.38 -0.75 8.19
N GLN A 31 22.53 -0.53 9.18
CA GLN A 31 22.82 -0.64 10.60
C GLN A 31 22.34 -1.98 11.16
N GLU A 32 22.82 -2.34 12.35
CA GLU A 32 22.35 -3.53 13.05
C GLU A 32 20.88 -3.38 13.46
N GLY A 33 20.06 -4.37 13.10
CA GLY A 33 18.62 -4.39 13.40
C GLY A 33 17.73 -3.72 12.34
N ASP A 34 18.32 -3.20 11.26
CA ASP A 34 17.53 -2.65 10.15
C ASP A 34 16.71 -3.71 9.41
N ILE A 35 15.53 -3.29 8.97
CA ILE A 35 14.71 -3.97 7.98
C ILE A 35 14.37 -2.97 6.85
N CYS A 36 13.91 -3.45 5.69
CA CYS A 36 13.55 -2.56 4.58
C CYS A 36 12.59 -1.44 5.00
N ASP A 37 11.51 -1.76 5.72
CA ASP A 37 10.51 -0.76 6.09
C ASP A 37 11.04 0.30 7.07
N SER A 38 11.91 -0.09 8.01
CA SER A 38 12.51 0.87 8.95
C SER A 38 13.49 1.80 8.23
N ILE A 39 14.26 1.27 7.27
CA ILE A 39 15.13 2.08 6.40
C ILE A 39 14.27 3.01 5.55
N SER A 40 13.23 2.48 4.89
CA SER A 40 12.31 3.23 4.03
C SER A 40 11.69 4.42 4.77
N ALA A 41 11.15 4.17 5.96
CA ALA A 41 10.51 5.20 6.77
C ALA A 41 11.53 6.25 7.24
N ALA A 42 12.73 5.83 7.65
CA ALA A 42 13.76 6.75 8.13
C ALA A 42 14.41 7.57 7.01
N GLN A 43 14.48 7.03 5.79
CA GLN A 43 15.20 7.63 4.67
C GLN A 43 14.29 8.32 3.65
N ASN A 44 12.97 8.29 3.84
CA ASN A 44 11.98 8.81 2.89
C ASN A 44 12.16 8.18 1.50
N VAL A 45 12.15 6.86 1.44
CA VAL A 45 12.13 6.08 0.20
C VAL A 45 10.99 5.08 0.32
N SER A 46 10.23 4.85 -0.76
CA SER A 46 9.19 3.81 -0.72
C SER A 46 9.81 2.42 -0.63
N THR A 47 9.16 1.50 0.08
CA THR A 47 9.63 0.10 0.21
C THR A 47 9.80 -0.54 -1.17
N TYR A 48 8.89 -0.23 -2.11
CA TYR A 48 9.02 -0.60 -3.51
C TYR A 48 10.30 -0.07 -4.16
N GLN A 49 10.54 1.24 -4.09
CA GLN A 49 11.71 1.85 -4.74
C GLN A 49 13.00 1.26 -4.17
N LEU A 50 13.09 1.14 -2.84
CA LEU A 50 14.25 0.55 -2.16
C LEU A 50 14.55 -0.85 -2.71
N ALA A 51 13.53 -1.66 -2.96
CA ALA A 51 13.71 -2.98 -3.51
C ALA A 51 14.09 -3.01 -4.99
N VAL A 52 13.44 -2.20 -5.83
CA VAL A 52 13.76 -2.17 -7.26
C VAL A 52 15.20 -1.70 -7.49
N VAL A 53 15.63 -0.64 -6.82
CA VAL A 53 16.96 -0.07 -7.04
C VAL A 53 18.09 -0.99 -6.55
N ASN A 54 17.77 -1.94 -5.67
CA ASN A 54 18.69 -2.92 -5.10
C ASN A 54 18.33 -4.37 -5.47
N ILE A 55 17.56 -4.61 -6.55
CA ILE A 55 17.01 -5.93 -6.89
C ILE A 55 18.06 -7.03 -7.12
N ASN A 56 19.31 -6.65 -7.42
CA ASN A 56 20.41 -7.60 -7.59
C ASN A 56 21.15 -7.93 -6.28
N THR A 57 20.78 -7.27 -5.17
CA THR A 57 21.47 -7.36 -3.88
C THR A 57 20.53 -7.70 -2.73
N ILE A 58 19.26 -7.27 -2.76
CA ILE A 58 18.26 -7.65 -1.77
C ILE A 58 17.29 -8.67 -2.38
N ASP A 59 16.83 -9.61 -1.58
CA ASP A 59 15.76 -10.55 -1.98
C ASP A 59 14.37 -9.93 -1.81
N ALA A 60 13.36 -10.64 -2.31
CA ALA A 60 11.97 -10.15 -2.31
C ALA A 60 11.40 -10.01 -0.90
N GLU A 61 11.89 -10.81 0.05
CA GLU A 61 11.50 -10.77 1.45
C GLU A 61 12.31 -9.75 2.29
N CYS A 62 13.30 -9.09 1.67
CA CYS A 62 14.26 -8.19 2.32
C CYS A 62 14.83 -8.73 3.64
N ASN A 63 15.14 -10.02 3.68
CA ASN A 63 15.67 -10.67 4.90
C ASN A 63 17.19 -10.88 4.87
N ASN A 64 17.84 -10.50 3.76
CA ASN A 64 19.27 -10.70 3.54
C ASN A 64 20.12 -9.44 3.78
N LEU A 65 19.60 -8.45 4.52
CA LEU A 65 20.33 -7.23 4.86
C LEU A 65 21.56 -7.53 5.73
N SER A 66 22.70 -6.91 5.37
CA SER A 66 23.97 -7.10 6.06
C SER A 66 24.50 -5.76 6.61
N PRO A 67 24.61 -5.59 7.94
CA PRO A 67 25.14 -4.37 8.54
C PRO A 67 26.50 -3.97 7.94
N GLY A 68 26.67 -2.68 7.64
CA GLY A 68 27.83 -2.11 6.98
C GLY A 68 27.79 -2.15 5.45
N ALA A 69 26.87 -2.90 4.83
CA ALA A 69 26.68 -2.83 3.38
C ALA A 69 25.98 -1.51 2.97
N SER A 70 26.22 -1.07 1.73
CA SER A 70 25.59 0.13 1.18
C SER A 70 24.39 -0.24 0.32
N LEU A 71 23.24 0.37 0.58
CA LEU A 71 22.06 0.35 -0.28
C LEU A 71 21.98 1.61 -1.10
N CYS A 72 21.46 1.49 -2.32
CA CYS A 72 20.98 2.63 -3.08
C CYS A 72 19.57 3.01 -2.61
N LEU A 73 19.29 4.30 -2.46
CA LEU A 73 17.96 4.78 -2.07
C LEU A 73 17.16 5.28 -3.26
N GLY A 74 17.81 5.68 -4.36
CA GLY A 74 17.15 6.25 -5.53
C GLY A 74 18.10 6.37 -6.71
N TRP A 75 17.54 6.31 -7.92
CA TRP A 75 18.30 6.52 -9.14
C TRP A 75 18.13 7.95 -9.65
N GLN A 76 19.06 8.40 -10.48
CA GLN A 76 18.98 9.72 -11.10
C GLN A 76 17.71 9.84 -11.95
N GLY A 77 16.81 10.73 -11.53
CA GLY A 77 15.52 10.97 -12.20
C GLY A 77 14.38 10.09 -11.70
N GLU A 78 14.67 9.07 -10.88
CA GLU A 78 13.71 8.13 -10.33
C GLU A 78 14.00 7.95 -8.82
N ASP A 79 13.63 8.97 -8.04
CA ASP A 79 13.81 9.01 -6.58
C ASP A 79 12.63 9.72 -5.90
N CYS A 80 11.58 8.96 -5.57
CA CYS A 80 10.44 9.47 -4.83
C CYS A 80 10.78 9.71 -3.35
N SER A 81 10.88 10.99 -2.97
CA SER A 81 11.12 11.41 -1.59
C SER A 81 9.85 11.87 -0.84
N THR A 82 8.71 11.97 -1.53
CA THR A 82 7.40 12.24 -0.90
C THR A 82 6.75 10.91 -0.58
N THR A 83 6.86 10.50 0.69
CA THR A 83 6.47 9.16 1.12
C THR A 83 5.49 9.19 2.28
N TYR A 84 4.74 8.10 2.43
CA TYR A 84 3.79 7.87 3.50
C TYR A 84 3.99 6.49 4.11
N VAL A 85 3.97 6.40 5.44
CA VAL A 85 4.02 5.13 6.17
C VAL A 85 2.59 4.69 6.44
N VAL A 86 2.21 3.53 5.91
CA VAL A 86 0.90 2.92 6.07
C VAL A 86 0.62 2.60 7.52
N LYS A 87 -0.60 2.89 7.96
CA LYS A 87 -1.11 2.71 9.32
C LYS A 87 -2.27 1.71 9.31
N LYS A 88 -2.70 1.34 10.51
CA LYS A 88 -3.90 0.54 10.69
C LYS A 88 -5.11 1.30 10.15
N ASP A 89 -6.00 0.58 9.48
CA ASP A 89 -7.24 1.04 8.85
C ASP A 89 -7.05 1.93 7.61
N ASP A 90 -5.81 2.09 7.11
CA ASP A 90 -5.60 2.84 5.88
C ASP A 90 -6.11 2.06 4.66
N THR A 91 -6.74 2.79 3.73
CA THR A 91 -7.06 2.35 2.37
C THR A 91 -6.30 3.19 1.34
N CYS A 92 -6.18 2.69 0.10
CA CYS A 92 -5.58 3.50 -0.98
C CYS A 92 -6.36 4.79 -1.25
N ASP A 93 -7.69 4.79 -1.10
CA ASP A 93 -8.53 5.97 -1.31
C ASP A 93 -8.33 7.03 -0.22
N ASP A 94 -8.19 6.61 1.04
CA ASP A 94 -7.89 7.53 2.13
C ASP A 94 -6.51 8.17 1.97
N ILE A 95 -5.51 7.35 1.59
CA ILE A 95 -4.15 7.82 1.33
C ILE A 95 -4.16 8.77 0.13
N SER A 96 -4.82 8.40 -0.97
CA SER A 96 -4.83 9.21 -2.18
C SER A 96 -5.53 10.55 -1.97
N GLY A 97 -6.67 10.55 -1.27
CA GLY A 97 -7.42 11.74 -0.89
C GLY A 97 -6.63 12.66 0.05
N THR A 98 -5.97 12.09 1.06
CA THR A 98 -5.18 12.85 2.05
C THR A 98 -3.98 13.54 1.41
N TRP A 99 -3.28 12.84 0.50
CA TRP A 99 -2.07 13.35 -0.14
C TRP A 99 -2.33 14.08 -1.46
N GLY A 100 -3.59 14.12 -1.92
CA GLY A 100 -3.97 14.76 -3.18
C GLY A 100 -3.34 14.09 -4.41
N VAL A 101 -3.01 12.80 -4.31
CA VAL A 101 -2.46 12.02 -5.41
C VAL A 101 -3.59 11.29 -6.13
N ASN A 102 -3.55 11.24 -7.45
CA ASN A 102 -4.51 10.46 -8.23
C ASN A 102 -4.22 8.96 -8.05
N ASN A 103 -5.25 8.11 -7.88
CA ASN A 103 -5.07 6.66 -7.70
C ASN A 103 -4.20 6.04 -8.80
N THR A 104 -4.38 6.39 -10.07
CA THR A 104 -3.54 5.88 -11.16
C THR A 104 -2.06 6.24 -10.96
N ILE A 105 -1.76 7.46 -10.51
CA ILE A 105 -0.39 7.86 -10.16
C ILE A 105 0.10 7.15 -8.91
N LEU A 106 -0.75 6.94 -7.90
CA LEU A 106 -0.42 6.17 -6.70
C LEU A 106 0.01 4.74 -7.08
N TYR A 107 -0.77 4.04 -7.91
CA TYR A 107 -0.42 2.70 -8.40
C TYR A 107 0.82 2.69 -9.30
N MET A 108 1.02 3.71 -10.16
CA MET A 108 2.25 3.82 -10.95
C MET A 108 3.49 4.04 -10.07
N ASN A 109 3.34 4.77 -8.96
CA ASN A 109 4.39 4.98 -7.97
C ASN A 109 4.58 3.82 -7.00
N ASN A 110 3.58 2.93 -6.89
CA ASN A 110 3.59 1.76 -6.03
C ASN A 110 3.08 0.52 -6.76
N PRO A 111 3.78 0.02 -7.80
CA PRO A 111 3.31 -1.07 -8.64
C PRO A 111 3.17 -2.42 -7.91
N GLN A 112 3.64 -2.52 -6.67
CA GLN A 112 3.42 -3.70 -5.83
C GLN A 112 2.00 -3.78 -5.27
N ILE A 113 1.27 -2.68 -5.21
CA ILE A 113 -0.11 -2.66 -4.72
C ILE A 113 -1.02 -3.33 -5.77
N ASN A 114 -1.85 -4.26 -5.33
CA ASN A 114 -2.84 -4.92 -6.17
C ASN A 114 -4.03 -3.99 -6.47
N GLU A 115 -4.87 -4.37 -7.44
CA GLU A 115 -6.01 -3.54 -7.86
C GLU A 115 -6.96 -3.21 -6.70
N ASP A 116 -7.19 -4.16 -5.80
CA ASP A 116 -8.09 -4.02 -4.65
C ASP A 116 -7.46 -3.27 -3.46
N CYS A 117 -6.19 -2.88 -3.54
CA CYS A 117 -5.40 -2.34 -2.43
C CYS A 117 -5.41 -3.21 -1.15
N SER A 118 -5.68 -4.51 -1.28
CA SER A 118 -5.82 -5.43 -0.16
C SER A 118 -4.50 -5.96 0.40
N ASN A 119 -3.39 -5.66 -0.27
CA ASN A 119 -2.06 -6.16 0.10
C ASN A 119 -1.15 -5.16 0.80
N ILE A 120 -1.64 -3.95 1.12
CA ILE A 120 -0.88 -3.01 1.94
C ILE A 120 -0.91 -3.39 3.43
N TYR A 121 0.17 -3.09 4.14
CA TYR A 121 0.33 -3.49 5.55
C TYR A 121 0.90 -2.36 6.41
N VAL A 122 0.62 -2.43 7.71
CA VAL A 122 1.11 -1.43 8.67
C VAL A 122 2.63 -1.39 8.66
N GLY A 123 3.20 -0.21 8.44
CA GLY A 123 4.64 0.03 8.35
C GLY A 123 5.20 0.05 6.93
N GLU A 124 4.45 -0.41 5.91
CA GLU A 124 4.87 -0.27 4.51
C GLU A 124 5.00 1.21 4.15
N VAL A 125 6.00 1.56 3.33
CA VAL A 125 6.22 2.94 2.90
C VAL A 125 5.87 3.11 1.44
N LEU A 126 4.86 3.94 1.16
CA LEU A 126 4.37 4.23 -0.18
C LEU A 126 4.91 5.57 -0.68
N CYS A 127 5.15 5.66 -1.99
CA CYS A 127 5.40 6.92 -2.67
C CYS A 127 4.07 7.63 -2.96
N THR A 128 3.87 8.82 -2.40
CA THR A 128 2.64 9.62 -2.53
C THR A 128 2.83 10.88 -3.37
N SER A 129 3.89 10.92 -4.17
CA SER A 129 4.12 11.98 -5.15
C SER A 129 2.97 12.08 -6.17
N THR A 130 2.60 13.31 -6.54
CA THR A 130 1.58 13.60 -7.56
C THR A 130 2.06 13.40 -9.00
N THR A 131 3.35 13.10 -9.18
CA THR A 131 3.94 12.65 -10.45
C THR A 131 4.62 11.30 -10.27
N VAL A 132 4.79 10.55 -11.36
CA VAL A 132 5.59 9.31 -11.35
C VAL A 132 7.06 9.67 -11.11
N GLN A 133 7.67 9.06 -10.09
CA GLN A 133 9.06 9.33 -9.67
C GLN A 133 9.83 8.06 -9.26
N VAL A 134 9.25 6.88 -9.46
CA VAL A 134 9.87 5.61 -9.09
C VAL A 134 10.36 4.87 -10.33
N PRO A 135 11.41 4.05 -10.20
CA PRO A 135 11.84 3.20 -11.30
C PRO A 135 10.70 2.29 -11.80
N PRO A 136 10.64 2.00 -13.11
CA PRO A 136 9.67 1.06 -13.65
C PRO A 136 9.78 -0.32 -13.03
N ALA A 137 8.65 -1.02 -12.91
CA ALA A 137 8.63 -2.40 -12.46
C ALA A 137 9.48 -3.30 -13.38
N PRO A 138 10.33 -4.17 -12.80
CA PRO A 138 11.04 -5.20 -13.54
C PRO A 138 10.08 -6.06 -14.37
N ALA A 139 10.52 -6.44 -15.57
CA ALA A 139 9.72 -7.31 -16.42
C ALA A 139 9.60 -8.71 -15.80
N GLY A 140 8.37 -9.12 -15.45
CA GLY A 140 8.07 -10.47 -14.96
C GLY A 140 8.13 -10.65 -13.44
N SER A 141 8.38 -9.59 -12.66
CA SER A 141 8.26 -9.62 -11.20
C SER A 141 7.94 -8.23 -10.66
N VAL A 142 7.03 -8.15 -9.67
CA VAL A 142 7.01 -7.01 -8.76
C VAL A 142 7.97 -7.37 -7.61
N PRO A 143 9.03 -6.58 -7.36
CA PRO A 143 10.14 -7.00 -6.51
C PRO A 143 9.80 -7.11 -5.02
N VAL A 144 8.62 -6.64 -4.60
CA VAL A 144 8.11 -6.74 -3.23
C VAL A 144 6.64 -7.12 -3.29
N THR A 145 6.32 -8.34 -3.74
CA THR A 145 4.97 -8.88 -3.54
C THR A 145 4.83 -9.59 -2.19
N ALA A 146 5.93 -9.90 -1.52
CA ALA A 146 5.91 -10.65 -0.28
C ALA A 146 5.67 -9.67 0.88
N ILE A 147 4.41 -9.56 1.30
CA ILE A 147 4.07 -9.08 2.64
C ILE A 147 4.97 -9.84 3.62
N PRO A 148 5.77 -9.16 4.46
CA PRO A 148 6.60 -9.84 5.45
C PRO A 148 5.72 -10.82 6.26
N PRO A 149 6.17 -12.03 6.60
CA PRO A 149 5.34 -13.00 7.31
C PRO A 149 4.89 -12.48 8.70
N THR A 150 5.55 -11.45 9.22
CA THR A 150 5.22 -10.76 10.47
C THR A 150 4.39 -9.49 10.28
N ALA A 151 4.11 -9.08 9.03
CA ALA A 151 3.36 -7.87 8.77
C ALA A 151 1.87 -8.05 9.08
N THR A 152 1.27 -7.00 9.62
CA THR A 152 -0.16 -6.93 9.91
C THR A 152 -0.83 -6.18 8.76
N PRO A 153 -1.85 -6.75 8.09
CA PRO A 153 -2.61 -6.04 7.06
C PRO A 153 -3.11 -4.69 7.56
N ALA A 154 -3.08 -3.66 6.70
CA ALA A 154 -3.56 -2.33 7.08
C ALA A 154 -5.07 -2.38 7.32
N ASN A 155 -5.79 -3.00 6.39
CA ASN A 155 -7.22 -3.22 6.47
C ASN A 155 -7.53 -4.72 6.25
N PRO A 156 -7.50 -5.55 7.30
CA PRO A 156 -7.81 -6.98 7.18
C PRO A 156 -9.26 -7.23 6.73
N ASP A 157 -10.15 -6.25 6.98
CA ASP A 157 -11.58 -6.31 6.72
C ASP A 157 -11.93 -5.66 5.37
N GLY A 158 -10.91 -5.35 4.56
CA GLY A 158 -10.99 -4.62 3.29
C GLY A 158 -11.84 -5.27 2.19
N ASN A 159 -12.47 -6.41 2.46
CA ASN A 159 -13.60 -6.90 1.69
C ASN A 159 -14.87 -6.70 2.53
N GLY A 160 -15.34 -5.44 2.63
CA GLY A 160 -16.61 -5.00 3.24
C GLY A 160 -17.36 -6.09 4.00
N GLY A 161 -16.72 -6.59 5.05
CA GLY A 161 -17.17 -7.72 5.81
C GLY A 161 -18.14 -7.20 6.85
N ASP A 162 -19.40 -7.23 6.47
CA ASP A 162 -20.58 -7.16 7.32
C ASP A 162 -20.58 -8.20 8.46
N ASP A 163 -19.58 -9.09 8.54
CA ASP A 163 -19.34 -10.07 9.59
C ASP A 163 -18.77 -9.50 10.92
N ASP A 164 -18.36 -8.23 10.97
CA ASP A 164 -18.00 -7.52 12.21
C ASP A 164 -18.93 -6.33 12.51
N LEU A 165 -20.18 -6.37 12.04
CA LEU A 165 -21.22 -5.54 12.66
C LEU A 165 -21.58 -6.18 14.02
N PRO A 166 -21.32 -5.51 15.16
CA PRO A 166 -21.58 -6.09 16.49
C PRO A 166 -23.08 -6.28 16.82
N TRP A 167 -23.94 -6.22 15.80
CA TRP A 167 -25.39 -6.13 15.90
C TRP A 167 -26.12 -7.29 15.21
N CYS A 168 -25.41 -8.11 14.42
CA CYS A 168 -25.98 -9.26 13.75
C CYS A 168 -25.20 -10.52 14.15
N ASP A 169 -25.61 -11.18 15.23
CA ASP A 169 -25.11 -12.54 15.51
C ASP A 169 -25.59 -13.47 14.38
N GLU A 170 -24.78 -14.46 13.97
CA GLU A 170 -25.04 -15.45 12.90
C GLU A 170 -26.37 -16.23 13.02
N ASP A 171 -27.08 -16.09 14.14
CA ASP A 171 -28.38 -16.69 14.43
C ASP A 171 -29.59 -15.75 14.17
N GLY A 172 -29.37 -14.53 13.64
CA GLY A 172 -30.44 -13.58 13.27
C GLY A 172 -31.25 -13.05 14.47
N ASN A 173 -30.67 -13.04 15.67
CA ASN A 173 -31.34 -12.54 16.87
C ASN A 173 -30.62 -11.31 17.41
N PRO A 174 -31.33 -10.19 17.72
CA PRO A 174 -30.69 -8.99 18.26
C PRO A 174 -30.00 -9.30 19.60
N PRO A 175 -28.86 -8.67 19.90
CA PRO A 175 -28.14 -8.92 21.14
C PRO A 175 -29.06 -8.65 22.33
N SER A 176 -29.18 -9.65 23.21
CA SER A 176 -30.00 -9.56 24.41
C SER A 176 -29.53 -8.35 25.23
N ALA A 177 -30.41 -7.34 25.34
CA ALA A 177 -30.13 -6.08 26.03
C ALA A 177 -29.48 -6.35 27.39
N THR A 178 -28.19 -6.04 27.51
CA THR A 178 -27.55 -5.97 28.81
C THR A 178 -28.18 -4.79 29.56
N PRO A 179 -28.69 -4.99 30.80
CA PRO A 179 -29.32 -3.90 31.53
C PRO A 179 -28.29 -2.81 31.82
N ALA A 180 -28.59 -1.59 31.41
CA ALA A 180 -27.78 -0.40 31.69
C ALA A 180 -27.48 -0.26 33.20
N PRO A 181 -26.26 0.16 33.59
CA PRO A 181 -25.94 0.41 34.98
C PRO A 181 -26.81 1.56 35.52
N SER A 182 -27.53 1.28 36.59
CA SER A 182 -28.44 2.21 37.26
C SER A 182 -27.65 3.38 37.86
N SER A 183 -27.84 4.60 37.33
CA SER A 183 -27.42 5.83 38.02
C SER A 183 -28.50 6.27 39.02
N PRO A 184 -28.14 6.68 40.25
CA PRO A 184 -29.12 7.08 41.25
C PRO A 184 -29.68 8.48 41.00
N ALA A 185 -30.97 8.61 41.30
CA ALA A 185 -31.81 9.78 41.13
C ALA A 185 -31.37 11.01 41.94
N GLY A 186 -31.44 12.19 41.31
CA GLY A 186 -31.45 13.51 41.93
C GLY A 186 -32.66 14.31 41.42
N SER A 187 -33.48 14.77 42.36
CA SER A 187 -34.84 15.30 42.19
C SER A 187 -34.90 16.75 41.67
N GLY A 188 -35.87 17.05 40.77
CA GLY A 188 -36.32 18.42 40.49
C GLY A 188 -37.06 18.59 39.14
N SER A 189 -38.37 18.80 39.19
CA SER A 189 -39.31 19.06 38.07
C SER A 189 -40.07 20.38 38.33
N PRO A 190 -40.91 20.96 37.44
CA PRO A 190 -41.00 20.91 35.96
C PRO A 190 -40.99 22.32 35.33
N THR A 191 -40.83 22.44 34.00
CA THR A 191 -41.69 23.28 33.12
C THR A 191 -41.46 22.85 31.65
N ALA A 192 -42.52 22.35 31.00
CA ALA A 192 -42.65 22.15 29.54
C ALA A 192 -43.53 23.31 28.96
N PRO A 193 -43.70 23.56 27.64
CA PRO A 193 -43.68 22.66 26.46
C PRO A 193 -42.81 23.21 25.30
N ALA A 194 -42.67 22.68 24.08
CA ALA A 194 -43.36 21.71 23.23
C ALA A 194 -42.29 21.08 22.29
N ALA A 195 -42.20 19.74 22.18
CA ALA A 195 -42.74 18.92 21.08
C ALA A 195 -42.25 19.29 19.65
N THR A 196 -41.20 18.57 19.21
CA THR A 196 -40.96 18.18 17.81
C THR A 196 -40.45 16.73 17.82
N PRO A 197 -40.88 15.88 16.87
CA PRO A 197 -40.69 14.43 16.92
C PRO A 197 -39.25 14.00 16.61
N SER A 198 -38.79 12.99 17.34
CA SER A 198 -37.64 12.16 17.03
C SER A 198 -37.75 11.56 15.62
N PRO A 199 -36.65 11.39 14.86
CA PRO A 199 -36.61 10.34 13.87
C PRO A 199 -36.75 9.01 14.61
N THR A 200 -37.72 8.20 14.19
CA THR A 200 -37.70 6.78 14.46
C THR A 200 -36.46 6.24 13.78
N ASN A 201 -35.51 5.70 14.55
CA ASN A 201 -34.52 4.79 14.00
C ASN A 201 -35.28 3.50 13.72
N ASP A 202 -35.90 3.45 12.54
CA ASP A 202 -36.45 2.24 11.94
C ASP A 202 -35.35 1.64 11.05
N ASP A 203 -34.21 1.27 11.65
CA ASP A 203 -33.11 0.56 10.98
C ASP A 203 -33.01 -0.90 11.53
N ASP A 204 -34.17 -1.50 11.85
CA ASP A 204 -34.30 -2.88 12.37
C ASP A 204 -34.66 -3.91 11.27
N ASP A 205 -34.64 -3.54 9.98
CA ASP A 205 -35.20 -4.38 8.89
C ASP A 205 -34.18 -4.93 7.86
N ASP A 206 -32.86 -4.68 7.97
CA ASP A 206 -31.89 -5.10 6.92
C ASP A 206 -31.21 -6.47 7.15
N CYS A 207 -31.72 -7.30 8.08
CA CYS A 207 -31.17 -8.65 8.32
C CYS A 207 -31.85 -9.79 7.56
N ASP A 208 -32.92 -9.53 6.80
CA ASP A 208 -33.63 -10.55 6.04
C ASP A 208 -33.74 -10.11 4.57
N ASP A 209 -32.89 -10.66 3.70
CA ASP A 209 -33.34 -11.15 2.38
C ASP A 209 -32.24 -11.99 1.71
N GLU A 210 -32.61 -13.24 1.39
CA GLU A 210 -31.84 -14.37 0.83
C GLU A 210 -31.12 -14.11 -0.51
#